data_AF-A0A3M1C0H1-F1
#
_entry.id   AF-A0A3M1C0H1-F1
#
_cell.length_a   1.000
_cell.length_b   1.000
_cell.length_c   1.000
_cell.angle_alpha   90.00
_cell.angle_beta   90.00
_cell.angle_gamma   90.00
#
_symmetry.space_group_name_H-M   'P 1'
#
loop_
_entity.id
_entity.type
_entity.pdbx_description
1 polymer ?
#
loop_
_entity_poly.entity_id
_entity_poly.type
_entity_poly.pdbx_seq_one_letter_code
_entity_poly.pdbx_strand_id
1 'polypeptide(L)'
;IEAAAPEIAAFFARPERLVLRVAPDAPVRLSEEMFNDPAAFSEALAPVVVSEPLPPVRVVTAAEAAAADAFAAGDRAALTPEAALEIARAFLEGVGAPRDAERAIALLDPLIAGGNAAAAALALDHLDTLAPEAAYTLARRAAAGGETRAFARLDGLERRLGLAKVLALQAAEPAPAPVAGGSPFDAREAALAALTGLGTPRSYAVATEAALIALAGGDRGAETVLAQIEAIGRGATGEDAAAWEEMRAAARARANASWFARAQ
;
A
#
# COMPACT_ATOMS: atom_id res chain seq x y z
N ILE A 1 30.29 -5.70 -29.88
CA ILE A 1 31.35 -6.73 -30.03
C ILE A 1 32.51 -6.50 -29.08
N GLU A 2 33.04 -5.27 -28.91
CA GLU A 2 34.12 -4.99 -27.95
C GLU A 2 33.81 -5.41 -26.51
N ALA A 3 32.58 -5.21 -26.02
CA ALA A 3 32.19 -5.57 -24.66
C ALA A 3 32.21 -7.09 -24.37
N ALA A 4 32.16 -7.96 -25.39
CA ALA A 4 32.15 -9.41 -25.23
C ALA A 4 33.54 -10.06 -25.35
N ALA A 5 34.54 -9.32 -25.85
CA ALA A 5 35.91 -9.82 -26.06
C ALA A 5 36.58 -10.39 -24.79
N PRO A 6 36.50 -9.75 -23.60
CA PRO A 6 37.11 -10.32 -22.39
C PRO A 6 36.42 -11.61 -21.93
N GLU A 7 35.10 -11.70 -22.09
CA GLU A 7 34.31 -12.88 -21.69
C GLU A 7 34.54 -14.06 -22.63
N ILE A 8 34.69 -13.79 -23.92
CA ILE A 8 35.08 -14.78 -24.92
C ILE A 8 36.51 -15.28 -24.65
N ALA A 9 37.44 -14.38 -24.29
CA ALA A 9 38.79 -14.77 -23.90
C ALA A 9 38.82 -15.61 -22.61
N ALA A 10 37.99 -15.26 -21.61
CA ALA A 10 37.83 -16.03 -20.38
C ALA A 10 37.26 -17.43 -20.65
N PHE A 11 36.28 -17.55 -21.55
CA PHE A 11 35.77 -18.84 -22.02
C PHE A 11 36.84 -19.68 -22.70
N PHE A 12 37.67 -19.10 -23.58
CA PHE A 12 38.76 -19.87 -24.20
C PHE A 12 39.82 -20.34 -23.19
N ALA A 13 40.02 -19.59 -22.10
CA ALA A 13 40.91 -19.99 -21.02
C ALA A 13 40.33 -21.12 -20.15
N ARG A 14 38.99 -21.17 -19.98
CA ARG A 14 38.26 -22.23 -19.26
C ARG A 14 36.93 -22.51 -19.98
N PRO A 15 36.91 -23.43 -20.95
CA PRO A 15 35.74 -23.66 -21.81
C PRO A 15 34.68 -24.46 -21.07
N GLU A 16 33.98 -23.78 -20.16
CA GLU A 16 32.85 -24.34 -19.42
C GLU A 16 31.53 -23.82 -19.99
N ARG A 17 31.26 -22.52 -19.86
CA ARG A 17 29.98 -21.94 -20.26
C ARG A 17 30.13 -20.49 -20.69
N LEU A 18 29.43 -20.12 -21.76
CA LEU A 18 29.17 -18.73 -22.13
C LEU A 18 27.68 -18.48 -21.96
N VAL A 19 27.30 -17.45 -21.22
CA VAL A 19 25.90 -17.10 -20.97
C VAL A 19 25.59 -15.77 -21.64
N LEU A 20 24.51 -15.76 -22.43
CA LEU A 20 23.94 -14.53 -22.98
C LEU A 20 22.85 -14.04 -22.03
N ARG A 21 23.06 -12.88 -21.40
CA ARG A 21 22.09 -12.25 -20.52
C ARG A 21 21.34 -11.15 -21.26
N VAL A 22 20.02 -11.20 -21.20
CA VAL A 22 19.12 -10.18 -21.74
C VAL A 22 18.27 -9.66 -20.59
N ALA A 23 18.46 -8.39 -20.23
CA ALA A 23 17.73 -7.76 -19.13
C ALA A 23 17.55 -6.27 -19.44
N PRO A 24 16.65 -5.93 -20.39
CA PRO A 24 16.40 -4.54 -20.74
C PRO A 24 15.74 -3.81 -19.55
N ASP A 25 16.13 -2.55 -19.34
CA ASP A 25 15.64 -1.72 -18.23
C ASP A 25 14.14 -1.33 -18.35
N ALA A 26 13.56 -1.55 -19.53
CA ALA A 26 12.15 -1.33 -19.82
C ALA A 26 11.57 -2.45 -20.69
N PRO A 27 10.25 -2.68 -20.68
CA PRO A 27 9.61 -3.65 -21.56
C PRO A 27 9.90 -3.34 -23.03
N VAL A 28 10.50 -4.30 -23.74
CA VAL A 28 10.79 -4.19 -25.17
C VAL A 28 9.70 -4.92 -25.94
N ARG A 29 9.02 -4.22 -26.85
CA ARG A 29 8.06 -4.84 -27.77
C ARG A 29 8.81 -5.43 -28.96
N LEU A 30 8.87 -6.74 -29.04
CA LEU A 30 9.45 -7.44 -30.17
C LEU A 30 8.50 -7.36 -31.38
N SER A 31 9.00 -6.87 -32.51
CA SER A 31 8.30 -6.86 -33.80
C SER A 31 8.93 -7.86 -34.77
N GLU A 32 8.18 -8.27 -35.79
CA GLU A 32 8.67 -9.16 -36.85
C GLU A 32 9.90 -8.58 -37.58
N GLU A 33 9.92 -7.26 -37.77
CA GLU A 33 11.03 -6.54 -38.40
C GLU A 33 12.33 -6.68 -37.60
N MET A 34 12.26 -6.68 -36.27
CA MET A 34 13.43 -6.90 -35.40
C MET A 34 14.00 -8.31 -35.53
N PHE A 35 13.21 -9.32 -35.88
CA PHE A 35 13.73 -10.67 -36.09
C PHE A 35 14.47 -10.81 -37.43
N ASN A 36 14.19 -9.91 -38.38
CA ASN A 36 14.85 -9.88 -39.68
C ASN A 36 16.11 -8.98 -39.68
N ASP A 37 16.29 -8.15 -38.64
CA ASP A 37 17.49 -7.34 -38.41
C ASP A 37 18.14 -7.67 -37.05
N PRO A 38 19.17 -8.53 -37.03
CA PRO A 38 19.90 -8.88 -35.81
C PRO A 38 20.55 -7.68 -35.10
N ALA A 39 20.88 -6.60 -35.83
CA ALA A 39 21.45 -5.40 -35.22
C ALA A 39 20.38 -4.65 -34.41
N ALA A 40 19.19 -4.44 -35.00
CA ALA A 40 18.05 -3.85 -34.31
C ALA A 40 17.60 -4.70 -33.10
N PHE A 41 17.65 -6.03 -33.22
CA PHE A 41 17.37 -6.95 -32.12
C PHE A 41 18.37 -6.77 -30.96
N SER A 42 19.66 -6.73 -31.29
CA SER A 42 20.74 -6.56 -30.32
C SER A 42 20.72 -5.17 -29.68
N GLU A 43 20.39 -4.12 -30.43
CA GLU A 43 20.29 -2.76 -29.91
C GLU A 43 19.12 -2.62 -28.93
N ALA A 44 17.97 -3.18 -29.27
CA ALA A 44 16.78 -3.10 -28.43
C ALA A 44 16.90 -3.90 -27.11
N LEU A 45 17.55 -5.06 -27.14
CA LEU A 45 17.66 -5.94 -25.98
C LEU A 45 18.96 -5.76 -25.18
N ALA A 46 19.94 -5.05 -25.75
CA ALA A 46 21.26 -4.81 -25.18
C ALA A 46 21.87 -6.04 -24.47
N PRO A 47 22.00 -7.18 -25.17
CA PRO A 47 22.46 -8.41 -24.53
C PRO A 47 23.91 -8.29 -24.05
N VAL A 48 24.17 -8.80 -22.85
CA VAL A 48 25.51 -8.85 -22.25
C VAL A 48 25.97 -10.30 -22.23
N VAL A 49 27.16 -10.54 -22.74
CA VAL A 49 27.83 -11.85 -22.62
C VAL A 49 28.52 -11.89 -21.27
N VAL A 50 28.40 -13.00 -20.55
CA VAL A 50 29.15 -13.25 -19.31
C VAL A 50 29.70 -14.69 -19.33
N SER A 51 30.89 -14.88 -18.77
CA SER A 51 31.56 -16.18 -18.61
C SER A 51 31.36 -16.77 -17.21
N GLU A 52 30.88 -15.98 -16.25
CA GLU A 52 30.58 -16.45 -14.90
C GLU A 52 29.19 -17.10 -14.81
N PRO A 53 29.00 -18.12 -13.93
CA PRO A 53 27.68 -18.63 -13.62
C PRO A 53 26.78 -17.51 -13.09
N LEU A 54 25.53 -17.43 -13.57
CA LEU A 54 24.54 -16.55 -12.97
C LEU A 54 24.46 -16.85 -11.47
N PRO A 55 24.49 -15.82 -10.59
CA PRO A 55 24.20 -16.06 -9.18
C PRO A 55 22.85 -16.76 -9.10
N PRO A 56 22.72 -17.86 -8.32
CA PRO A 56 21.48 -18.58 -8.24
C PRO A 56 20.39 -17.63 -7.74
N VAL A 57 19.25 -17.62 -8.43
CA VAL A 57 18.06 -16.96 -7.90
C VAL A 57 17.74 -17.63 -6.58
N ARG A 58 17.73 -16.87 -5.49
CA ARG A 58 17.29 -17.38 -4.20
C ARG A 58 15.82 -17.81 -4.35
N VAL A 59 15.56 -19.08 -4.10
CA VAL A 59 14.21 -19.64 -4.13
C VAL A 59 13.67 -19.67 -2.71
N VAL A 60 12.43 -19.21 -2.51
CA VAL A 60 11.72 -19.39 -1.26
C VAL A 60 11.49 -20.87 -1.04
N THR A 61 12.12 -21.41 0.00
CA THR A 61 12.05 -22.84 0.33
C THR A 61 10.68 -23.19 0.92
N ALA A 62 10.34 -24.50 0.93
CA ALA A 62 9.12 -24.97 1.58
C ALA A 62 9.08 -24.62 3.09
N ALA A 63 10.23 -24.61 3.76
CA ALA A 63 10.33 -24.23 5.16
C ALA A 63 10.06 -22.73 5.37
N GLU A 64 10.62 -21.86 4.51
CA GLU A 64 10.36 -20.42 4.55
C GLU A 64 8.91 -20.10 4.19
N ALA A 65 8.31 -20.81 3.24
CA ALA A 65 6.89 -20.67 2.91
C ALA A 65 5.99 -21.06 4.09
N ALA A 66 6.30 -22.15 4.79
CA ALA A 66 5.58 -22.54 6.00
C ALA A 66 5.74 -21.51 7.14
N ALA A 67 6.94 -20.96 7.31
CA ALA A 67 7.20 -19.89 8.27
C ALA A 67 6.47 -18.58 7.90
N ALA A 68 6.36 -18.28 6.60
CA ALA A 68 5.58 -17.16 6.08
C ALA A 68 4.09 -17.32 6.36
N ASP A 69 3.54 -18.51 6.14
CA ASP A 69 2.14 -18.82 6.46
C ASP A 69 1.89 -18.71 7.98
N ALA A 70 2.81 -19.21 8.82
CA ALA A 70 2.73 -19.06 10.28
C ALA A 70 2.82 -17.58 10.73
N PHE A 71 3.73 -16.81 10.13
CA PHE A 71 3.86 -15.38 10.38
C PHE A 71 2.57 -14.64 10.01
N ALA A 72 2.01 -14.89 8.82
CA ALA A 72 0.75 -14.31 8.38
C ALA A 72 -0.41 -14.65 9.34
N ALA A 73 -0.44 -15.89 9.86
CA ALA A 73 -1.43 -16.34 10.84
C ALA A 73 -1.24 -15.74 12.25
N GLY A 74 -0.16 -15.02 12.51
CA GLY A 74 0.07 -14.27 13.75
C GLY A 74 1.26 -14.74 14.59
N ASP A 75 1.96 -15.82 14.21
CA ASP A 75 3.20 -16.21 14.86
C ASP A 75 4.36 -15.30 14.42
N ARG A 76 4.47 -14.15 15.07
CA ARG A 76 5.51 -13.14 14.77
C ARG A 76 6.93 -13.60 15.07
N ALA A 77 7.11 -14.75 15.74
CA ALA A 77 8.43 -15.34 15.98
C ALA A 77 8.87 -16.27 14.83
N ALA A 78 7.95 -16.69 13.95
CA ALA A 78 8.26 -17.59 12.84
C ALA A 78 9.22 -16.98 11.81
N LEU A 79 9.19 -15.66 11.64
CA LEU A 79 10.07 -14.93 10.74
C LEU A 79 10.53 -13.61 11.38
N THR A 80 11.76 -13.20 11.06
CA THR A 80 12.18 -11.81 11.32
C THR A 80 11.48 -10.87 10.33
N PRO A 81 11.31 -9.58 10.68
CA PRO A 81 10.75 -8.59 9.76
C PRO A 81 11.48 -8.53 8.40
N GLU A 82 12.81 -8.69 8.41
CA GLU A 82 13.65 -8.66 7.21
C GLU A 82 13.37 -9.89 6.32
N ALA A 83 13.26 -11.08 6.92
CA ALA A 83 12.93 -12.30 6.18
C ALA A 83 11.52 -12.24 5.58
N ALA A 84 10.55 -11.72 6.34
CA ALA A 84 9.19 -11.51 5.85
C ALA A 84 9.15 -10.51 4.69
N LEU A 85 9.94 -9.43 4.73
CA LEU A 85 10.08 -8.47 3.64
C LEU A 85 10.65 -9.08 2.37
N GLU A 86 11.72 -9.88 2.49
CA GLU A 86 12.33 -10.55 1.35
C GLU A 86 11.37 -11.55 0.69
N ILE A 87 10.66 -12.35 1.50
CA ILE A 87 9.67 -13.31 0.99
C ILE A 87 8.49 -12.60 0.35
N ALA A 88 7.99 -11.52 0.96
CA ALA A 88 6.92 -10.70 0.38
C ALA A 88 7.32 -10.11 -0.97
N ARG A 89 8.56 -9.63 -1.09
CA ARG A 89 9.11 -9.14 -2.36
C ARG A 89 9.14 -10.24 -3.42
N ALA A 90 9.63 -11.43 -3.07
CA ALA A 90 9.66 -12.57 -3.98
C ALA A 90 8.25 -12.89 -4.53
N PHE A 91 7.23 -12.86 -3.68
CA PHE A 91 5.84 -13.05 -4.08
C PHE A 91 5.25 -11.90 -4.92
N LEU A 92 5.64 -10.64 -4.69
CA LEU A 92 5.20 -9.50 -5.50
C LEU A 92 5.81 -9.49 -6.90
N GLU A 93 7.13 -9.72 -6.96
CA GLU A 93 7.93 -9.65 -8.19
C GLU A 93 7.82 -10.94 -9.01
N GLY A 94 7.48 -12.07 -8.38
CA GLY A 94 7.48 -13.38 -9.03
C GLY A 94 8.89 -13.94 -9.28
N VAL A 95 9.88 -13.47 -8.52
CA VAL A 95 11.29 -13.89 -8.59
C VAL A 95 11.63 -14.68 -7.34
N GLY A 96 12.04 -15.94 -7.49
CA GLY A 96 12.31 -16.83 -6.35
C GLY A 96 11.06 -17.47 -5.73
N ALA A 97 9.87 -17.01 -6.08
CA ALA A 97 8.58 -17.64 -5.80
C ALA A 97 7.57 -17.32 -6.93
N PRO A 98 6.54 -18.14 -7.17
CA PRO A 98 5.42 -17.76 -8.03
C PRO A 98 4.78 -16.46 -7.54
N ARG A 99 4.32 -15.62 -8.47
CA ARG A 99 3.67 -14.35 -8.12
C ARG A 99 2.39 -14.61 -7.32
N ASP A 100 2.32 -14.02 -6.12
CA ASP A 100 1.20 -14.17 -5.20
C ASP A 100 1.05 -12.89 -4.34
N ALA A 101 0.29 -11.93 -4.85
CA ALA A 101 0.10 -10.66 -4.18
C ALA A 101 -0.62 -10.81 -2.83
N GLU A 102 -1.54 -11.77 -2.69
CA GLU A 102 -2.29 -11.97 -1.45
C GLU A 102 -1.37 -12.45 -0.33
N ARG A 103 -0.50 -13.43 -0.60
CA ARG A 103 0.53 -13.87 0.35
C ARG A 103 1.49 -12.76 0.72
N ALA A 104 1.93 -11.96 -0.26
CA ALA A 104 2.79 -10.82 0.01
C ALA A 104 2.11 -9.80 0.95
N ILE A 105 0.85 -9.46 0.68
CA ILE A 105 0.08 -8.54 1.53
C ILE A 105 -0.06 -9.10 2.95
N ALA A 106 -0.34 -10.40 3.11
CA ALA A 106 -0.48 -11.02 4.43
C ALA A 106 0.81 -10.94 5.28
N LEU A 107 1.98 -10.86 4.62
CA LEU A 107 3.27 -10.63 5.28
C LEU A 107 3.52 -9.14 5.55
N LEU A 108 3.19 -8.26 4.60
CA LEU A 108 3.46 -6.82 4.70
C LEU A 108 2.54 -6.10 5.67
N ASP A 109 1.26 -6.48 5.70
CA ASP A 109 0.23 -5.81 6.49
C ASP A 109 0.58 -5.66 8.00
N PRO A 110 0.96 -6.74 8.70
CA PRO A 110 1.36 -6.62 10.11
C PRO A 110 2.66 -5.83 10.31
N LEU A 111 3.56 -5.81 9.33
CA LEU A 111 4.77 -4.99 9.39
C LEU A 111 4.44 -3.51 9.24
N ILE A 112 3.54 -3.16 8.33
CA ILE A 112 3.05 -1.79 8.13
C ILE A 112 2.30 -1.32 9.37
N ALA A 113 1.43 -2.16 9.95
CA ALA A 113 0.76 -1.87 11.21
C ALA A 113 1.75 -1.66 12.38
N GLY A 114 2.88 -2.36 12.36
CA GLY A 114 3.99 -2.17 13.29
C GLY A 114 4.92 -0.97 12.98
N GLY A 115 4.62 -0.16 11.96
CA GLY A 115 5.41 1.01 11.60
C GLY A 115 6.68 0.73 10.79
N ASN A 116 6.79 -0.44 10.14
CA ASN A 116 7.93 -0.77 9.30
C ASN A 116 7.89 0.03 7.97
N ALA A 117 8.72 1.07 7.87
CA ALA A 117 8.79 1.94 6.70
C ALA A 117 9.21 1.20 5.40
N ALA A 118 10.06 0.16 5.51
CA ALA A 118 10.46 -0.62 4.34
C ALA A 118 9.31 -1.48 3.79
N ALA A 119 8.46 -2.02 4.67
CA ALA A 119 7.25 -2.74 4.28
C ALA A 119 6.25 -1.81 3.59
N ALA A 120 6.05 -0.62 4.17
CA ALA A 120 5.19 0.39 3.58
C ALA A 120 5.71 0.82 2.21
N ALA A 121 7.00 1.12 2.07
CA ALA A 121 7.60 1.48 0.80
C ALA A 121 7.41 0.38 -0.27
N LEU A 122 7.70 -0.88 0.07
CA LEU A 122 7.54 -2.01 -0.85
C LEU A 122 6.09 -2.18 -1.32
N ALA A 123 5.13 -2.07 -0.40
CA ALA A 123 3.70 -2.13 -0.74
C ALA A 123 3.29 -0.96 -1.65
N LEU A 124 3.77 0.26 -1.35
CA LEU A 124 3.48 1.47 -2.12
C LEU A 124 3.97 1.39 -3.57
N ASP A 125 5.15 0.80 -3.79
CA ASP A 125 5.73 0.62 -5.12
C ASP A 125 4.93 -0.39 -5.97
N HIS A 126 4.09 -1.22 -5.33
CA HIS A 126 3.31 -2.27 -5.99
C HIS A 126 1.78 -2.06 -5.95
N LEU A 127 1.27 -0.97 -5.37
CA LEU A 127 -0.17 -0.73 -5.19
C LEU A 127 -0.99 -0.90 -6.47
N ASP A 128 -0.45 -0.45 -7.60
CA ASP A 128 -1.15 -0.49 -8.89
C ASP A 128 -1.34 -1.93 -9.41
N THR A 129 -0.64 -2.90 -8.83
CA THR A 129 -0.76 -4.33 -9.14
C THR A 129 -1.70 -5.10 -8.19
N LEU A 130 -2.15 -4.47 -7.11
CA LEU A 130 -3.00 -5.10 -6.10
C LEU A 130 -4.48 -4.88 -6.43
N ALA A 131 -5.34 -5.70 -5.83
CA ALA A 131 -6.77 -5.43 -5.81
C ALA A 131 -7.04 -4.04 -5.19
N PRO A 132 -7.98 -3.23 -5.73
CA PRO A 132 -8.22 -1.87 -5.27
C PRO A 132 -8.48 -1.75 -3.76
N GLU A 133 -9.21 -2.70 -3.18
CA GLU A 133 -9.57 -2.74 -1.76
C GLU A 133 -8.34 -2.98 -0.87
N ALA A 134 -7.48 -3.91 -1.28
CA ALA A 134 -6.22 -4.19 -0.60
C ALA A 134 -5.26 -2.99 -0.70
N ALA A 135 -5.14 -2.40 -1.89
CA ALA A 135 -4.34 -1.21 -2.12
C ALA A 135 -4.78 -0.05 -1.23
N TYR A 136 -6.09 0.20 -1.14
CA TYR A 136 -6.65 1.23 -0.27
C TYR A 136 -6.35 0.97 1.21
N THR A 137 -6.56 -0.25 1.68
CA THR A 137 -6.35 -0.62 3.08
C THR A 137 -4.88 -0.45 3.49
N LEU A 138 -3.95 -0.92 2.66
CA LEU A 138 -2.51 -0.76 2.88
C LEU A 138 -2.08 0.70 2.86
N ALA A 139 -2.53 1.47 1.86
CA ALA A 139 -2.23 2.89 1.77
C ALA A 139 -2.74 3.65 3.01
N ARG A 140 -3.91 3.28 3.53
CA ARG A 140 -4.51 3.92 4.70
C ARG A 140 -3.72 3.63 5.97
N ARG A 141 -3.23 2.41 6.15
CA ARG A 141 -2.36 2.03 7.27
C ARG A 141 -0.98 2.68 7.17
N ALA A 142 -0.39 2.70 5.97
CA ALA A 142 0.89 3.37 5.74
C ALA A 142 0.79 4.89 5.99
N ALA A 143 -0.28 5.54 5.54
CA ALA A 143 -0.52 6.97 5.80
C ALA A 143 -0.72 7.25 7.30
N ALA A 144 -1.42 6.36 8.01
CA ALA A 144 -1.54 6.43 9.47
C ALA A 144 -0.18 6.31 10.17
N GLY A 145 0.74 5.53 9.61
CA GLY A 145 2.14 5.43 10.04
C GLY A 145 3.03 6.62 9.65
N GLY A 146 2.50 7.62 8.94
CA GLY A 146 3.22 8.84 8.54
C GLY A 146 3.75 8.84 7.10
N GLU A 147 3.50 7.80 6.30
CA GLU A 147 3.98 7.74 4.92
C GLU A 147 3.22 8.71 4.00
N THR A 148 3.85 9.85 3.69
CA THR A 148 3.24 10.91 2.88
C THR A 148 2.93 10.46 1.45
N ARG A 149 3.73 9.54 0.89
CA ARG A 149 3.44 8.91 -0.42
C ARG A 149 2.13 8.14 -0.40
N ALA A 150 1.82 7.47 0.71
CA ALA A 150 0.57 6.72 0.87
C ALA A 150 -0.63 7.67 0.92
N PHE A 151 -0.53 8.75 1.71
CA PHE A 151 -1.53 9.82 1.76
C PHE A 151 -1.88 10.35 0.37
N ALA A 152 -0.87 10.66 -0.46
CA ALA A 152 -1.07 11.18 -1.81
C ALA A 152 -1.79 10.21 -2.76
N ARG A 153 -1.83 8.91 -2.44
CA ARG A 153 -2.52 7.89 -3.25
C ARG A 153 -3.98 7.68 -2.84
N LEU A 154 -4.38 8.06 -1.62
CA LEU A 154 -5.70 7.74 -1.06
C LEU A 154 -6.84 8.27 -1.93
N ASP A 155 -6.83 9.55 -2.32
CA ASP A 155 -7.92 10.14 -3.13
C ASP A 155 -8.11 9.44 -4.47
N GLY A 156 -7.01 8.97 -5.08
CA GLY A 156 -7.05 8.21 -6.33
C GLY A 156 -7.65 6.81 -6.15
N LEU A 157 -7.33 6.15 -5.05
CA LEU A 157 -7.86 4.83 -4.69
C LEU A 157 -9.34 4.92 -4.31
N GLU A 158 -9.74 5.93 -3.55
CA GLU A 158 -11.12 6.17 -3.14
C GLU A 158 -12.03 6.41 -4.35
N ARG A 159 -11.57 7.19 -5.34
CA ARG A 159 -12.30 7.38 -6.62
C ARG A 159 -12.48 6.08 -7.40
N ARG A 160 -11.51 5.14 -7.33
CA ARG A 160 -11.59 3.84 -8.03
C ARG A 160 -12.57 2.87 -7.35
N LEU A 161 -12.72 2.96 -6.03
CA LEU A 161 -13.55 2.06 -5.23
C LEU A 161 -15.03 2.46 -5.16
N GLY A 162 -15.32 3.77 -5.23
CA GLY A 162 -16.65 4.29 -4.94
C GLY A 162 -16.88 4.48 -3.44
N LEU A 163 -17.78 5.41 -3.08
CA LEU A 163 -17.89 5.90 -1.71
C LEU A 163 -18.41 4.83 -0.74
N ALA A 164 -19.42 4.04 -1.13
CA ALA A 164 -19.98 2.98 -0.29
C ALA A 164 -18.92 1.95 0.10
N LYS A 165 -18.08 1.54 -0.87
CA LYS A 165 -16.99 0.60 -0.62
C LYS A 165 -15.91 1.20 0.29
N VAL A 166 -15.54 2.46 0.07
CA VAL A 166 -14.60 3.19 0.92
C VAL A 166 -15.10 3.23 2.37
N LEU A 167 -16.37 3.59 2.58
CA LEU A 167 -16.98 3.65 3.90
C LEU A 167 -17.01 2.29 4.59
N ALA A 168 -17.35 1.22 3.85
CA ALA A 168 -17.32 -0.15 4.37
C ALA A 168 -15.91 -0.55 4.82
N LEU A 169 -14.88 -0.24 4.01
CA LEU A 169 -13.49 -0.53 4.36
C LEU A 169 -13.00 0.32 5.54
N GLN A 170 -13.46 1.57 5.68
CA GLN A 170 -13.14 2.42 6.85
C GLN A 170 -13.78 1.91 8.13
N ALA A 171 -15.00 1.36 8.05
CA ALA A 171 -15.73 0.80 9.18
C ALA A 171 -15.23 -0.60 9.62
N ALA A 172 -14.58 -1.35 8.71
CA ALA A 172 -14.06 -2.68 8.99
C ALA A 172 -12.84 -2.68 9.95
N GLU A 173 -12.12 -1.56 10.03
CA GLU A 173 -11.03 -1.42 10.99
C GLU A 173 -11.51 -0.75 12.28
N PRO A 174 -10.93 -1.09 13.44
CA PRO A 174 -11.28 -0.44 14.69
C PRO A 174 -11.11 1.08 14.57
N ALA A 175 -12.17 1.82 14.89
CA ALA A 175 -12.05 3.27 14.97
C ALA A 175 -11.00 3.62 16.04
N PRO A 176 -10.14 4.64 15.80
CA PRO A 176 -9.34 5.22 16.85
C PRO A 176 -10.24 5.60 18.03
N ALA A 177 -9.71 5.48 19.25
CA ALA A 177 -10.43 5.86 20.44
C ALA A 177 -10.99 7.29 20.28
N PRO A 178 -12.22 7.56 20.74
CA PRO A 178 -12.75 8.91 20.71
C PRO A 178 -11.76 9.83 21.41
N VAL A 179 -11.53 11.02 20.87
CA VAL A 179 -10.85 12.08 21.64
C VAL A 179 -11.67 12.20 22.93
N ALA A 180 -11.12 11.85 24.09
CA ALA A 180 -11.84 11.93 25.36
C ALA A 180 -11.12 12.97 26.21
N GLY A 181 -11.82 14.05 26.61
CA GLY A 181 -11.26 15.04 27.54
C GLY A 181 -10.23 16.02 26.95
N GLY A 182 -10.38 16.44 25.68
CA GLY A 182 -9.56 17.50 25.06
C GLY A 182 -10.29 18.83 24.89
N SER A 183 -9.54 19.88 24.58
CA SER A 183 -10.10 21.19 24.20
C SER A 183 -10.87 21.09 22.87
N PRO A 184 -11.76 22.05 22.55
CA PRO A 184 -12.42 22.10 21.24
C PRO A 184 -11.42 22.12 20.07
N PHE A 185 -10.25 22.72 20.27
CA PHE A 185 -9.15 22.73 19.31
C PHE A 185 -8.59 21.32 19.06
N ASP A 186 -8.37 20.52 20.10
CA ASP A 186 -7.85 19.16 19.97
C ASP A 186 -8.82 18.27 19.18
N ALA A 187 -10.13 18.48 19.39
CA ALA A 187 -11.16 17.79 18.62
C ALA A 187 -11.14 18.19 17.13
N ARG A 188 -10.86 19.46 16.81
CA ARG A 188 -10.69 19.90 15.41
C ARG A 188 -9.43 19.32 14.77
N GLU A 189 -8.31 19.27 15.48
CA GLU A 189 -7.07 18.65 14.98
C GLU A 189 -7.25 17.15 14.74
N ALA A 190 -7.92 16.44 15.65
CA ALA A 190 -8.28 15.04 15.44
C ALA A 190 -9.19 14.83 14.23
N ALA A 191 -10.13 15.75 14.00
CA ALA A 191 -10.99 15.72 12.81
C ALA A 191 -10.17 15.86 11.51
N LEU A 192 -9.21 16.79 11.49
CA LEU A 192 -8.30 16.98 10.36
C LEU A 192 -7.40 15.76 10.12
N ALA A 193 -6.84 15.19 11.19
CA ALA A 193 -6.01 13.99 11.11
C ALA A 193 -6.83 12.82 10.53
N ALA A 194 -8.05 12.58 11.02
CA ALA A 194 -8.93 11.52 10.52
C ALA A 194 -9.44 11.79 9.09
N LEU A 195 -9.66 13.05 8.71
CA LEU A 195 -10.05 13.41 7.34
C LEU A 195 -8.92 13.15 6.35
N THR A 196 -7.70 13.57 6.70
CA THR A 196 -6.54 13.43 5.82
C THR A 196 -5.98 12.02 5.83
N GLY A 197 -6.03 11.32 6.96
CA GLY A 197 -5.41 10.00 7.15
C GLY A 197 -3.92 10.04 7.47
N LEU A 198 -3.35 11.22 7.77
CA LEU A 198 -1.94 11.36 8.12
C LEU A 198 -1.77 11.26 9.64
N GLY A 199 -0.99 10.27 10.11
CA GLY A 199 -0.78 10.03 11.54
C GLY A 199 -1.94 9.32 12.26
N THR A 200 -3.07 9.14 11.59
CA THR A 200 -4.20 8.31 12.05
C THR A 200 -4.90 7.72 10.84
N PRO A 201 -5.52 6.53 10.91
CA PRO A 201 -6.23 5.96 9.75
C PRO A 201 -7.32 6.92 9.25
N ARG A 202 -7.36 7.13 7.92
CA ARG A 202 -8.41 7.95 7.30
C ARG A 202 -9.78 7.37 7.63
N SER A 203 -10.66 8.18 8.19
CA SER A 203 -12.03 7.79 8.52
C SER A 203 -12.94 9.00 8.52
N TYR A 204 -13.85 9.05 7.55
CA TYR A 204 -14.82 10.15 7.44
C TYR A 204 -15.79 10.15 8.62
N ALA A 205 -16.09 8.97 9.17
CA ALA A 205 -16.96 8.81 10.31
C ALA A 205 -16.34 9.38 11.60
N VAL A 206 -15.04 9.15 11.81
CA VAL A 206 -14.29 9.71 12.95
C VAL A 206 -14.08 11.22 12.75
N ALA A 207 -13.74 11.65 11.53
CA ALA A 207 -13.58 13.05 11.20
C ALA A 207 -14.86 13.85 11.48
N THR A 208 -16.02 13.31 11.08
CA THR A 208 -17.34 13.92 11.32
C THR A 208 -17.62 14.02 12.82
N GLU A 209 -17.42 12.93 13.56
CA GLU A 209 -17.64 12.89 15.01
C GLU A 209 -16.79 13.94 15.74
N ALA A 210 -15.49 13.98 15.48
CA ALA A 210 -14.56 14.90 16.11
C ALA A 210 -14.86 16.36 15.75
N ALA A 211 -15.23 16.67 14.51
CA ALA A 211 -15.58 18.02 14.10
C ALA A 211 -16.89 18.51 14.74
N LEU A 212 -17.90 17.63 14.91
CA LEU A 212 -19.13 17.97 15.63
C LEU A 212 -18.87 18.26 17.11
N ILE A 213 -17.98 17.49 17.75
CA ILE A 213 -17.55 17.74 19.13
C ILE A 213 -16.83 19.09 19.25
N ALA A 214 -15.95 19.42 18.30
CA ALA A 214 -15.25 20.70 18.27
C ALA A 214 -16.22 21.89 18.14
N LEU A 215 -17.22 21.78 17.25
CA LEU A 215 -18.29 22.79 17.11
C LEU A 215 -19.11 22.95 18.39
N ALA A 216 -19.50 21.84 19.02
CA ALA A 216 -20.24 21.87 20.28
C ALA A 216 -19.43 22.57 21.39
N GLY A 217 -18.11 22.44 21.36
CA GLY A 217 -17.17 23.16 22.22
C GLY A 217 -16.90 24.62 21.85
N GLY A 218 -17.46 25.12 20.73
CA GLY A 218 -17.33 26.51 20.29
C GLY A 218 -16.20 26.81 19.29
N ASP A 219 -15.46 25.80 18.81
CA ASP A 219 -14.44 26.00 17.77
C ASP A 219 -15.09 26.14 16.39
N ARG A 220 -15.35 27.37 15.96
CA ARG A 220 -15.92 27.68 14.63
C ARG A 220 -15.01 27.26 13.47
N GLY A 221 -13.71 27.08 13.69
CA GLY A 221 -12.80 26.57 12.68
C GLY A 221 -13.19 25.18 12.19
N ALA A 222 -13.89 24.40 13.03
CA ALA A 222 -14.39 23.08 12.67
C ALA A 222 -15.50 23.11 11.60
N GLU A 223 -16.14 24.27 11.34
CA GLU A 223 -17.11 24.44 10.25
C GLU A 223 -16.45 24.15 8.89
N THR A 224 -15.19 24.54 8.71
CA THR A 224 -14.45 24.29 7.46
C THR A 224 -14.18 22.80 7.26
N VAL A 225 -13.84 22.08 8.33
CA VAL A 225 -13.59 20.63 8.28
C VAL A 225 -14.87 19.89 7.91
N LEU A 226 -16.00 20.23 8.54
CA LEU A 226 -17.30 19.65 8.18
C LEU A 226 -17.71 19.98 6.75
N ALA A 227 -17.48 21.20 6.27
CA ALA A 227 -17.77 21.56 4.89
C ALA A 227 -16.96 20.73 3.88
N GLN A 228 -15.71 20.39 4.20
CA GLN A 228 -14.87 19.50 3.40
C GLN A 228 -15.39 18.05 3.43
N ILE A 229 -15.78 17.55 4.61
CA ILE A 229 -16.39 16.23 4.74
C ILE A 229 -17.68 16.15 3.91
N GLU A 230 -18.59 17.10 4.08
CA GLU A 230 -19.84 17.17 3.32
C GLU A 230 -19.62 17.27 1.82
N ALA A 231 -18.50 17.88 1.38
CA ALA A 231 -18.13 17.95 -0.02
C ALA A 231 -17.96 16.58 -0.68
N ILE A 232 -17.47 15.58 0.08
CA ILE A 232 -17.25 14.22 -0.42
C ILE A 232 -18.58 13.57 -0.83
N GLY A 233 -19.64 13.77 -0.03
CA GLY A 233 -20.97 13.21 -0.31
C GLY A 233 -21.81 13.98 -1.34
N ARG A 234 -21.44 15.22 -1.71
CA ARG A 234 -22.29 16.10 -2.55
C ARG A 234 -22.63 15.56 -3.95
N GLY A 235 -21.85 14.62 -4.47
CA GLY A 235 -22.09 13.97 -5.77
C GLY A 235 -22.55 12.50 -5.67
N ALA A 236 -22.73 11.99 -4.46
CA ALA A 236 -23.10 10.60 -4.24
C ALA A 236 -24.55 10.35 -4.72
N THR A 237 -24.77 9.22 -5.38
CA THR A 237 -26.10 8.79 -5.84
C THR A 237 -26.29 7.30 -5.57
N GLY A 238 -27.54 6.84 -5.53
CA GLY A 238 -27.85 5.42 -5.30
C GLY A 238 -27.26 4.89 -4.00
N GLU A 239 -26.51 3.80 -4.08
CA GLU A 239 -25.86 3.12 -2.94
C GLU A 239 -24.89 4.05 -2.19
N ASP A 240 -24.09 4.84 -2.91
CA ASP A 240 -23.14 5.78 -2.31
C ASP A 240 -23.83 6.84 -1.46
N ALA A 241 -24.99 7.34 -1.91
CA ALA A 241 -25.77 8.33 -1.16
C ALA A 241 -26.34 7.71 0.13
N ALA A 242 -26.89 6.49 0.03
CA ALA A 242 -27.43 5.80 1.20
C ALA A 242 -26.35 5.50 2.25
N ALA A 243 -25.20 4.98 1.81
CA ALA A 243 -24.07 4.69 2.69
C ALA A 243 -23.52 5.96 3.35
N TRP A 244 -23.46 7.08 2.61
CA TRP A 244 -23.04 8.37 3.16
C TRP A 244 -23.99 8.87 4.25
N GLU A 245 -25.30 8.83 4.01
CA GLU A 245 -26.30 9.24 4.99
C GLU A 245 -26.26 8.40 6.27
N GLU A 246 -26.15 7.07 6.12
CA GLU A 246 -26.03 6.14 7.24
C GLU A 246 -24.77 6.44 8.08
N MET A 247 -23.62 6.61 7.43
CA MET A 247 -22.37 6.96 8.10
C MET A 247 -22.49 8.26 8.88
N ARG A 248 -23.06 9.31 8.28
CA ARG A 248 -23.24 10.61 8.95
C ARG A 248 -24.18 10.50 10.16
N ALA A 249 -25.28 9.77 10.01
CA ALA A 249 -26.23 9.55 11.11
C ALA A 249 -25.55 8.84 12.28
N ALA A 250 -24.78 7.79 12.00
CA ALA A 250 -24.02 7.06 13.00
C ALA A 250 -22.94 7.93 13.67
N ALA A 251 -22.20 8.72 12.89
CA ALA A 251 -21.19 9.65 13.42
C ALA A 251 -21.80 10.73 14.33
N ARG A 252 -22.96 11.28 13.96
CA ARG A 252 -23.69 12.24 14.80
C ARG A 252 -24.18 11.62 16.09
N ALA A 253 -24.71 10.39 16.03
CA ALA A 253 -25.14 9.66 17.22
C ALA A 253 -23.97 9.41 18.18
N ARG A 254 -22.81 9.00 17.66
CA ARG A 254 -21.58 8.84 18.47
C ARG A 254 -21.11 10.17 19.06
N ALA A 255 -21.09 11.25 18.27
CA ALA A 255 -20.71 12.58 18.76
C ALA A 255 -21.57 13.03 19.94
N ASN A 256 -22.89 12.84 19.86
CA ASN A 256 -23.82 13.14 20.95
C ASN A 256 -23.54 12.28 22.20
N ALA A 257 -23.36 10.97 22.01
CA ALA A 257 -23.04 10.07 23.12
C ALA A 257 -21.73 10.47 23.81
N SER A 258 -20.67 10.70 23.02
CA SER A 258 -19.36 11.18 23.48
C SER A 258 -19.44 12.53 24.19
N TRP A 259 -20.26 13.48 23.71
CA TRP A 259 -20.44 14.79 24.33
C TRP A 259 -21.14 14.69 25.69
N PHE A 260 -22.28 13.99 25.76
CA PHE A 260 -23.03 13.86 27.01
C PHE A 260 -22.33 13.01 28.07
N ALA A 261 -21.51 12.04 27.66
CA ALA A 261 -20.68 11.27 28.58
C ALA A 261 -19.62 12.13 29.30
N ARG A 262 -19.17 13.24 28.71
CA ARG A 262 -18.22 14.18 29.34
C ARG A 262 -18.86 15.22 30.25
N ALA A 263 -20.18 15.43 30.11
CA ALA A 263 -20.91 16.43 30.88
C ALA A 263 -21.41 15.90 32.25
N GLN A 264 -21.14 14.63 32.55
CA GLN A 264 -21.39 13.97 33.84
C GLN A 264 -20.12 13.94 34.68
#